data_AF-A0A2V9GJU7-F1
#
_entry.id   AF-A0A2V9GJU7-F1
#
_cell.length_a   1.000
_cell.length_b   1.000
_cell.length_c   1.000
_cell.angle_alpha   90.00
_cell.angle_beta   90.00
_cell.angle_gamma   90.00
#
_symmetry.space_group_name_H-M   'P 1'
#
loop_
_entity.id
_entity.type
_entity.pdbx_description
1 polymer ?
#
loop_
_entity_poly.entity_id
_entity_poly.type
_entity_poly.pdbx_seq_one_letter_code
_entity_poly.pdbx_strand_id
1 'polypeptide(L)'
;KGIFISSQPPGADVFINGAKQSGQTPVTLPLAPGQYNLVLRLEGYEAYAGGIQVKDNIQTQLHVPLSEKSPSRVAWAQVNTNPKGAEIIVDGTSTGQFTPARVQVPVGMHTVTLRLNGFQQAKRTVQVSEGGTVTIDEPLYEK
;
A
#
# COMPACT_ATOMS: atom_id res chain seq x y z
N LYS A 1 -14.53 -25.03 24.09
CA LYS A 1 -15.11 -24.96 22.72
C LYS A 1 -14.92 -23.54 22.23
N GLY A 2 -14.30 -23.36 21.07
CA GLY A 2 -13.85 -22.04 20.63
C GLY A 2 -12.88 -22.14 19.47
N ILE A 3 -12.17 -21.06 19.19
CA ILE A 3 -11.20 -21.00 18.11
C ILE A 3 -9.84 -20.59 18.66
N PHE A 4 -8.80 -21.27 18.20
CA PHE A 4 -7.41 -20.86 18.36
C PHE A 4 -6.96 -20.14 17.08
N ILE A 5 -6.48 -18.92 17.24
CA ILE A 5 -6.05 -18.05 16.16
C ILE A 5 -4.58 -17.72 16.36
N SER A 6 -3.76 -18.01 15.36
CA SER A 6 -2.34 -17.64 15.32
C SER A 6 -2.05 -16.83 14.06
N SER A 7 -1.07 -15.93 14.14
CA SER A 7 -0.56 -15.20 12.97
C SER A 7 0.95 -15.28 12.89
N GLN A 8 1.46 -15.07 11.68
CA GLN A 8 2.90 -14.93 11.41
C GLN A 8 3.12 -13.55 10.77
N PRO A 9 3.77 -12.59 11.46
CA PRO A 9 4.28 -12.67 12.83
C PRO A 9 3.19 -12.68 13.90
N PRO A 10 3.51 -13.12 15.14
CA PRO A 10 2.59 -13.05 16.29
C PRO A 10 2.42 -11.60 16.78
N GLY A 11 1.45 -11.37 17.66
CA GLY A 11 1.17 -10.07 18.28
C GLY A 11 0.08 -9.25 17.60
N ALA A 12 -0.68 -9.84 16.67
CA ALA A 12 -1.75 -9.15 15.97
C ALA A 12 -2.98 -8.95 16.89
N ASP A 13 -3.53 -7.74 16.91
CA ASP A 13 -4.84 -7.44 17.49
C ASP A 13 -5.93 -8.23 16.77
N VAL A 14 -6.81 -8.88 17.54
CA VAL A 14 -7.91 -9.70 17.02
C VAL A 14 -9.24 -8.96 17.15
N PHE A 15 -10.02 -8.92 16.07
CA PHE A 15 -11.38 -8.38 16.06
C PHE A 15 -12.36 -9.44 15.55
N ILE A 16 -13.46 -9.63 16.28
CA ILE A 16 -14.55 -10.54 15.91
C ILE A 16 -15.81 -9.71 15.73
N ASN A 17 -16.41 -9.75 14.53
CA ASN A 17 -17.58 -8.96 14.17
C ASN A 17 -17.40 -7.45 14.44
N GLY A 18 -16.17 -6.95 14.26
CA GLY A 18 -15.80 -5.55 14.52
C GLY A 18 -15.42 -5.23 15.97
N ALA A 19 -15.67 -6.11 16.94
CA ALA A 19 -15.31 -5.90 18.34
C ALA A 19 -13.88 -6.38 18.64
N LYS A 20 -13.04 -5.50 19.22
CA LYS A 20 -11.68 -5.83 19.66
C LYS A 20 -11.73 -6.83 20.82
N GLN A 21 -10.92 -7.88 20.72
CA GLN A 21 -10.80 -8.92 21.75
C GLN A 21 -9.69 -8.56 22.74
N SER A 22 -9.73 -9.13 23.94
CA SER A 22 -8.81 -8.80 25.04
C SER A 22 -7.39 -9.37 24.90
N GLY A 23 -7.06 -10.00 23.76
CA GLY A 23 -5.76 -10.63 23.52
C GLY A 23 -5.28 -10.50 22.08
N GLN A 24 -3.99 -10.71 21.89
CA GLN A 24 -3.31 -10.72 20.60
C GLN A 24 -2.95 -12.14 20.17
N THR A 25 -2.73 -12.38 18.89
CA THR A 25 -2.30 -13.69 18.40
C THR A 25 -0.93 -14.09 18.99
N PRO A 26 -0.71 -15.38 19.31
CA PRO A 26 -1.67 -16.46 19.30
C PRO A 26 -2.65 -16.39 20.50
N VAL A 27 -3.96 -16.56 20.24
CA VAL A 27 -5.02 -16.49 21.27
C VAL A 27 -6.08 -17.57 21.05
N THR A 28 -6.63 -18.09 22.16
CA THR A 28 -7.84 -18.93 22.13
C THR A 28 -9.04 -18.12 22.58
N LEU A 29 -10.08 -18.03 21.75
CA LEU A 29 -11.31 -17.31 22.04
C LEU A 29 -12.47 -18.29 22.26
N PRO A 30 -13.23 -18.15 23.37
CA PRO A 30 -14.42 -18.97 23.61
C PRO A 30 -15.59 -18.44 22.78
N LEU A 31 -15.71 -18.91 21.53
CA LEU A 31 -16.82 -18.58 20.63
C LEU A 31 -17.80 -19.75 20.53
N ALA A 32 -19.09 -19.44 20.51
CA ALA A 32 -20.13 -20.41 20.20
C ALA A 32 -20.03 -20.86 18.73
N PRO A 33 -20.49 -22.07 18.37
CA PRO A 33 -20.55 -22.51 16.98
C PRO A 33 -21.33 -21.50 16.12
N GLY A 34 -20.79 -21.13 14.96
CA GLY A 34 -21.36 -20.07 14.13
C GLY A 34 -20.37 -19.49 13.12
N GLN A 35 -20.83 -18.54 12.31
CA GLN A 35 -20.00 -17.77 11.40
C GLN A 35 -19.63 -16.41 12.00
N TYR A 36 -18.39 -15.99 11.83
CA TYR A 36 -17.88 -14.72 12.34
C TYR A 36 -16.99 -14.02 11.32
N ASN A 37 -16.99 -12.70 11.34
CA ASN A 37 -16.03 -11.89 10.61
C ASN A 37 -14.78 -11.68 11.47
N LEU A 38 -13.64 -12.19 11.02
CA LEU A 38 -12.35 -12.02 11.65
C LEU A 38 -11.60 -10.88 10.96
N VAL A 39 -11.05 -9.97 11.76
CA VAL A 39 -10.04 -9.02 11.31
C VAL A 39 -8.81 -9.12 12.22
N LEU A 40 -7.62 -9.25 11.62
CA LEU A 40 -6.35 -9.18 12.33
C LEU A 40 -5.61 -7.89 11.95
N ARG A 41 -5.08 -7.18 12.93
CA ARG A 41 -4.28 -5.97 12.72
C ARG A 41 -2.95 -6.09 13.43
N LEU A 42 -1.87 -5.90 12.70
CA LEU A 42 -0.53 -5.80 13.25
C LEU A 42 0.14 -4.55 12.68
N GLU A 43 0.81 -3.79 13.53
CA GLU A 43 1.52 -2.58 13.10
C GLU A 43 2.61 -2.94 12.08
N GLY A 44 2.67 -2.20 10.97
CA GLY A 44 3.59 -2.52 9.86
C GLY A 44 3.13 -3.66 8.94
N TYR A 45 1.94 -4.24 9.14
CA TYR A 45 1.38 -5.31 8.30
C TYR A 45 0.03 -4.92 7.70
N GLU A 46 -0.33 -5.54 6.58
CA GLU A 46 -1.65 -5.44 5.97
C GLU A 46 -2.68 -6.10 6.88
N ALA A 47 -3.83 -5.44 7.03
CA ALA A 47 -4.91 -6.00 7.85
C ALA A 47 -5.52 -7.20 7.12
N TYR A 48 -5.55 -8.35 7.79
CA TYR A 48 -6.27 -9.50 7.28
C TYR A 48 -7.76 -9.36 7.61
N ALA A 49 -8.64 -9.68 6.65
CA ALA A 49 -10.07 -9.78 6.85
C ALA A 49 -10.60 -11.07 6.20
N GLY A 50 -11.35 -11.87 6.96
CA GLY A 50 -11.89 -13.13 6.48
C GLY A 50 -13.07 -13.63 7.29
N GLY A 51 -13.97 -14.38 6.64
CA GLY A 51 -15.04 -15.11 7.32
C GLY A 51 -14.51 -16.42 7.90
N ILE A 52 -14.83 -16.69 9.16
CA ILE A 52 -14.46 -17.93 9.86
C ILE A 52 -15.71 -18.67 10.31
N GLN A 53 -15.65 -20.00 10.29
CA GLN A 53 -16.71 -20.87 10.81
C GLN A 53 -16.20 -21.64 12.02
N VAL A 54 -16.80 -21.37 13.18
CA VAL A 54 -16.55 -22.12 14.42
C VAL A 54 -17.49 -23.31 14.45
N LYS A 55 -16.94 -24.53 14.51
CA LYS A 55 -17.72 -25.78 14.60
C LYS A 55 -17.89 -26.22 16.06
N ASP A 56 -18.96 -26.96 16.34
CA ASP A 56 -19.18 -27.53 17.67
C ASP A 56 -18.24 -28.71 17.95
N ASN A 57 -17.93 -28.93 19.23
CA ASN A 57 -17.13 -30.04 19.77
C ASN A 57 -15.64 -30.15 19.37
N ILE A 58 -15.10 -29.31 18.49
CA ILE A 58 -13.66 -29.30 18.14
C ILE A 58 -13.12 -27.87 18.25
N GLN A 59 -11.94 -27.71 18.85
CA GLN A 59 -11.25 -26.42 18.81
C GLN A 59 -10.82 -26.14 17.36
N THR A 60 -11.46 -25.16 16.73
CA THR A 60 -11.08 -24.74 15.38
C THR A 60 -9.72 -24.07 15.47
N GLN A 61 -8.78 -24.43 14.60
CA GLN A 61 -7.45 -23.81 14.56
C GLN A 61 -7.33 -23.02 13.25
N LEU A 62 -6.93 -21.76 13.36
CA LEU A 62 -6.67 -20.89 12.23
C LEU A 62 -5.26 -20.31 12.33
N HIS A 63 -4.51 -20.44 11.24
CA HIS A 63 -3.22 -19.81 11.08
C HIS A 63 -3.28 -18.83 9.93
N VAL A 64 -2.87 -17.58 10.18
CA VAL A 64 -2.91 -16.49 9.19
C VAL A 64 -1.53 -15.89 9.00
N PRO A 65 -0.85 -16.11 7.86
CA PRO A 65 0.33 -15.34 7.51
C PRO A 65 -0.09 -13.90 7.20
N LEU A 66 0.56 -12.92 7.84
CA LEU A 66 0.36 -11.51 7.57
C LEU A 66 1.45 -11.01 6.64
N SER A 67 1.04 -10.25 5.62
CA SER A 67 1.97 -9.58 4.71
C SER A 67 2.39 -8.25 5.32
N GLU A 68 3.69 -7.95 5.30
CA GLU A 68 4.18 -6.62 5.67
C GLU A 68 3.52 -5.58 4.78
N LYS A 69 3.08 -4.47 5.37
CA LYS A 69 2.83 -3.27 4.59
C LYS A 69 4.16 -2.94 3.97
N SER A 70 4.24 -3.00 2.65
CA SER A 70 5.37 -2.44 1.93
C SER A 70 5.50 -1.01 2.45
N PRO A 71 6.57 -0.66 3.19
CA PRO A 71 6.81 0.74 3.50
C PRO A 71 6.79 1.43 2.15
N SER A 72 6.08 2.55 2.03
CA SER A 72 6.08 3.35 0.82
C SER A 72 7.52 3.82 0.60
N ARG A 73 8.35 2.95 0.02
CA ARG A 73 9.73 3.23 -0.31
C ARG A 73 9.62 4.32 -1.33
N VAL A 74 10.00 5.53 -0.96
CA VAL A 74 10.08 6.64 -1.90
C VAL A 74 11.47 6.67 -2.46
N ALA A 75 11.56 6.88 -3.77
CA ALA A 75 12.80 7.20 -4.45
C ALA A 75 12.64 8.55 -5.15
N TRP A 76 13.74 9.08 -5.65
CA TRP A 76 13.74 10.41 -6.25
C TRP A 76 13.61 10.31 -7.77
N ALA A 77 12.77 11.16 -8.35
CA ALA A 77 12.77 11.42 -9.79
C ALA A 77 13.26 12.84 -10.05
N GLN A 78 14.37 12.99 -10.77
CA GLN A 78 14.82 14.26 -11.32
C GLN A 78 14.12 14.44 -12.67
N VAL A 79 13.28 15.47 -12.78
CA VAL A 79 12.43 15.68 -13.95
C VAL A 79 12.78 17.01 -14.59
N ASN A 80 13.14 16.97 -15.87
CA ASN A 80 13.50 18.13 -16.66
C ASN A 80 12.69 18.15 -17.97
N THR A 81 12.38 19.36 -18.42
CA THR A 81 11.79 19.57 -19.76
C THR A 81 12.47 20.71 -20.49
N ASN A 82 12.32 20.69 -21.81
CA ASN A 82 12.62 21.83 -22.66
C ASN A 82 11.37 22.19 -23.50
N PRO A 83 10.75 23.37 -23.32
CA PRO A 83 11.10 24.41 -22.34
C PRO A 83 10.83 24.01 -20.88
N LYS A 84 11.46 24.73 -19.94
CA LYS A 84 11.28 24.57 -18.48
C LYS A 84 9.92 25.12 -18.03
N GLY A 85 9.49 24.75 -16.83
CA GLY A 85 8.28 25.25 -16.19
C GLY A 85 7.06 24.35 -16.39
N ALA A 86 7.25 23.11 -16.84
CA ALA A 86 6.16 22.15 -17.00
C ALA A 86 5.74 21.61 -15.63
N GLU A 87 4.45 21.55 -15.36
CA GLU A 87 3.87 20.93 -14.17
C GLU A 87 4.13 19.41 -14.19
N ILE A 88 4.56 18.87 -13.05
CA ILE A 88 4.85 17.45 -12.88
C ILE A 88 3.65 16.77 -12.20
N ILE A 89 3.05 15.80 -12.88
CA ILE A 89 1.90 15.03 -12.43
C ILE A 89 2.30 13.55 -12.37
N VAL A 90 2.14 12.89 -11.22
CA VAL A 90 2.48 11.47 -11.03
C VAL A 90 1.19 10.69 -10.80
N ASP A 91 0.95 9.68 -11.64
CA ASP A 91 -0.26 8.84 -11.62
C ASP A 91 -1.57 9.65 -11.61
N GLY A 92 -1.58 10.76 -12.34
CA GLY A 92 -2.73 11.66 -12.44
C GLY A 92 -2.86 12.67 -11.29
N THR A 93 -2.00 12.62 -10.27
CA THR A 93 -1.98 13.58 -9.16
C THR A 93 -0.89 14.63 -9.34
N SER A 94 -1.24 15.91 -9.28
CA SER A 94 -0.25 17.00 -9.36
C SER A 94 0.67 16.99 -8.14
N THR A 95 1.98 17.08 -8.38
CA THR A 95 2.98 17.18 -7.31
C THR A 95 3.11 18.59 -6.75
N GLY A 96 2.50 19.59 -7.41
CA GLY A 96 2.69 21.02 -7.11
C GLY A 96 4.07 21.56 -7.50
N GLN A 97 4.92 20.76 -8.16
CA GLN A 97 6.25 21.14 -8.61
C GLN A 97 6.29 21.32 -10.13
N PHE A 98 7.25 22.12 -10.59
CA PHE A 98 7.47 22.45 -12.00
C PHE A 98 8.92 22.17 -12.41
N THR A 99 9.13 21.69 -13.63
CA THR A 99 10.46 21.34 -14.13
C THR A 99 11.39 22.57 -14.28
N PRO A 100 12.70 22.42 -14.03
CA PRO A 100 13.37 21.24 -13.52
C PRO A 100 13.17 21.08 -12.00
N ALA A 101 12.75 19.90 -11.55
CA ALA A 101 12.54 19.63 -10.12
C ALA A 101 12.81 18.17 -9.77
N ARG A 102 13.07 17.94 -8.48
CA ARG A 102 13.26 16.60 -7.92
C ARG A 102 12.06 16.25 -7.04
N VAL A 103 11.28 15.26 -7.47
CA VAL A 103 10.05 14.83 -6.79
C VAL A 103 10.24 13.46 -6.14
N GLN A 104 9.58 13.22 -5.01
CA GLN A 104 9.50 11.88 -4.42
C GLN A 104 8.42 11.08 -5.13
N VAL A 105 8.75 9.87 -5.54
CA VAL A 105 7.84 8.94 -6.20
C VAL A 105 7.95 7.60 -5.47
N PRO A 106 6.83 6.89 -5.20
CA PRO A 106 6.90 5.54 -4.67
C PRO A 106 7.75 4.62 -5.57
N VAL A 107 8.34 3.59 -4.98
CA VAL A 107 9.02 2.53 -5.73
C VAL A 107 7.95 1.72 -6.45
N GLY A 108 8.16 1.50 -7.75
CA GLY A 108 7.19 0.87 -8.61
C GLY A 108 7.15 1.49 -10.00
N MET A 109 6.18 1.06 -10.79
CA MET A 109 5.89 1.68 -12.09
C MET A 109 4.94 2.84 -11.91
N HIS A 110 5.33 4.01 -12.42
CA HIS A 110 4.56 5.24 -12.32
C HIS A 110 4.47 5.92 -13.68
N THR A 111 3.34 6.56 -13.95
CA THR A 111 3.17 7.41 -15.14
C THR A 111 3.38 8.86 -14.75
N VAL A 112 4.47 9.44 -15.25
CA VAL A 112 4.77 10.87 -15.10
C VAL A 112 4.20 11.61 -16.31
N THR A 113 3.30 12.55 -16.05
CA THR A 113 2.73 13.45 -17.06
C THR A 113 3.29 14.85 -16.86
N LEU A 114 3.76 15.44 -17.97
CA LEU A 114 4.34 16.77 -18.02
C LEU A 114 3.39 17.69 -18.78
N ARG A 115 2.98 18.77 -18.13
CA ARG A 115 2.00 19.70 -18.68
C ARG A 115 2.52 21.13 -18.66
N LEU A 116 2.56 21.75 -19.84
CA LEU A 116 2.88 23.16 -19.99
C LEU A 116 1.85 23.83 -20.90
N ASN A 117 1.41 25.04 -20.53
CA ASN A 117 0.44 25.80 -21.31
C ASN A 117 1.00 26.14 -22.70
N GLY A 118 0.22 25.87 -23.76
CA GLY A 118 0.66 26.03 -25.15
C GLY A 118 1.39 24.81 -25.75
N PHE A 119 1.67 23.78 -24.94
CA PHE A 119 2.40 22.58 -25.37
C PHE A 119 1.53 21.31 -25.29
N GLN A 120 1.87 20.31 -26.08
CA GLN A 120 1.33 18.96 -25.99
C GLN A 120 1.77 18.31 -24.67
N GLN A 121 0.88 17.56 -24.03
CA GLN A 121 1.25 16.83 -22.81
C GLN A 121 2.16 15.66 -23.15
N ALA A 122 3.31 15.57 -22.49
CA ALA A 122 4.16 14.40 -22.55
C ALA A 122 3.80 13.43 -21.42
N LYS A 123 3.76 12.12 -21.72
CA LYS A 123 3.53 11.06 -20.74
C LYS A 123 4.65 10.04 -20.84
N ARG A 124 5.28 9.75 -19.71
CA ARG A 124 6.35 8.77 -19.62
C ARG A 124 6.08 7.81 -18.47
N THR A 125 6.09 6.51 -18.76
CA THR A 125 6.07 5.49 -17.72
C THR A 125 7.51 5.20 -17.30
N VAL A 126 7.76 5.28 -15.99
CA VAL A 126 9.07 5.05 -15.40
C VAL A 126 8.97 3.97 -14.33
N GLN A 127 9.98 3.12 -14.26
CA GLN A 127 10.18 2.22 -13.14
C GLN A 127 11.12 2.89 -12.16
N VAL A 128 10.60 3.19 -10.97
CA VAL A 128 11.35 3.78 -9.87
C VAL A 128 11.79 2.65 -8.95
N SER A 129 13.11 2.52 -8.76
CA SER A 129 13.71 1.52 -7.87
C SER A 129 14.27 2.15 -6.59
N GLU A 130 14.32 1.37 -5.52
CA GLU A 130 14.79 1.81 -4.21
C GLU A 130 16.24 2.35 -4.25
N GLY A 131 16.50 3.45 -3.55
CA GLY A 131 17.83 4.07 -3.43
C GLY A 131 18.35 4.80 -4.68
N GLY A 132 17.66 4.66 -5.81
CA GLY A 132 18.03 5.31 -7.07
C GLY A 132 17.45 6.72 -7.22
N THR A 133 18.05 7.50 -8.12
CA THR A 133 17.39 8.66 -8.73
C THR A 133 17.13 8.37 -10.19
N VAL A 134 15.85 8.34 -10.58
CA VAL A 134 15.48 8.24 -12.00
C VAL A 134 15.54 9.63 -12.61
N THR A 135 16.20 9.76 -13.77
CA THR A 135 16.20 11.01 -14.53
C THR A 135 15.20 10.91 -15.67
N ILE A 136 14.34 11.91 -15.79
CA ILE A 136 13.34 12.04 -16.84
C ILE A 136 13.62 13.35 -17.58
N ASP A 137 14.11 13.24 -18.81
CA ASP A 137 14.35 14.37 -19.69
C ASP A 137 13.39 14.26 -20.87
N GLU A 138 12.41 15.16 -20.93
CA GLU A 138 11.41 15.14 -22.01
C GLU A 138 11.27 16.50 -22.69
N PRO A 139 11.51 16.60 -24.02
CA PRO A 139 11.18 17.80 -24.78
C PRO A 139 9.66 17.93 -24.93
N LEU A 140 9.16 19.16 -24.85
CA LEU A 140 7.75 19.47 -25.10
C LEU A 140 7.62 20.16 -26.45
N TYR A 141 6.59 19.77 -27.20
CA TYR A 141 6.27 20.32 -28.51
C TYR A 141 5.03 21.20 -28.43
N GLU A 142 5.01 22.31 -29.16
CA GLU A 142 3.85 23.20 -29.23
C GLU A 142 2.63 22.47 -29.81
N LYS A 143 1.44 22.97 -29.45
CA LYS A 143 0.17 22.42 -29.93
C LYS A 143 -0.09 22.77 -31.39
#